data_AF-A0A1G2TWT6-F1
#
_entry.id   AF-A0A1G2TWT6-F1
#
_cell.length_a   1.000
_cell.length_b   1.000
_cell.length_c   1.000
_cell.angle_alpha   90.00
_cell.angle_beta   90.00
_cell.angle_gamma   90.00
#
_symmetry.space_group_name_H-M   'P 1'
#
loop_
_entity.id
_entity.type
_entity.pdbx_description
1 polymer ?
#
loop_
_entity_poly.entity_id
_entity_poly.type
_entity_poly.pdbx_seq_one_letter_code
_entity_poly.pdbx_strand_id
1 'polypeptide(L)'
;MDFVSAKFIFVALLLVSTLAYWLFNFIILYHLTRFGVGTEPKKFAVVFLLGSVCLFFVSAVFFVSIDLTTLKNQFEKISSSLFNITNTQ
;
A
#
# COMPACT_ATOMS: atom_id res chain seq x y z
N MET A 1 15.23 8.12 -17.05
CA MET A 1 15.00 8.56 -15.66
C MET A 1 16.06 7.91 -14.81
N ASP A 2 16.84 8.69 -14.07
CA ASP A 2 17.91 8.13 -13.25
C ASP A 2 17.32 7.26 -12.13
N PHE A 3 18.03 6.19 -11.78
CA PHE A 3 17.59 5.21 -10.77
C PHE A 3 17.33 5.87 -9.39
N VAL A 4 18.04 6.96 -9.11
CA VAL A 4 17.86 7.78 -7.90
C VAL A 4 16.49 8.47 -7.90
N SER A 5 16.10 9.08 -9.03
CA SER A 5 14.80 9.75 -9.16
C SER A 5 13.62 8.78 -9.07
N ALA A 6 13.75 7.57 -9.63
CA ALA A 6 12.73 6.53 -9.53
C ALA A 6 12.49 6.07 -8.09
N LYS A 7 13.57 5.86 -7.30
CA LYS A 7 13.46 5.55 -5.87
C LYS A 7 12.79 6.67 -5.09
N PHE A 8 13.14 7.91 -5.38
CA PHE A 8 12.57 9.07 -4.71
C PHE A 8 11.05 9.17 -4.95
N ILE A 9 10.62 9.03 -6.22
CA ILE A 9 9.20 9.04 -6.58
C ILE A 9 8.44 7.90 -5.87
N PHE A 10 9.01 6.70 -5.86
CA PHE A 10 8.40 5.55 -5.19
C PHE A 10 8.22 5.78 -3.68
N VAL A 11 9.25 6.29 -2.99
CA VAL A 11 9.18 6.63 -1.56
C VAL A 11 8.16 7.74 -1.31
N ALA A 12 8.14 8.78 -2.14
CA ALA A 12 7.16 9.85 -2.02
C ALA A 12 5.72 9.34 -2.15
N LEU A 13 5.47 8.45 -3.12
CA LEU A 13 4.16 7.85 -3.33
C LEU A 13 3.75 6.98 -2.14
N LEU A 14 4.66 6.17 -1.61
CA LEU A 14 4.43 5.36 -0.41
C LEU A 14 4.09 6.24 0.81
N LEU A 15 4.81 7.34 1.00
CA LEU A 15 4.56 8.29 2.07
C LEU A 15 3.17 8.93 1.96
N VAL A 16 2.79 9.39 0.76
CA VAL A 16 1.46 9.97 0.51
C VAL A 16 0.36 8.95 0.75
N SER A 17 0.51 7.72 0.26
CA SER A 17 -0.46 6.64 0.51
C SER A 17 -0.60 6.30 1.99
N THR A 18 0.51 6.29 2.73
CA THR A 18 0.51 6.03 4.18
C THR A 18 -0.22 7.13 4.94
N LEU A 19 0.03 8.40 4.61
CA LEU A 19 -0.67 9.53 5.21
C LEU A 19 -2.17 9.51 4.89
N ALA A 20 -2.53 9.23 3.64
CA ALA A 20 -3.92 9.11 3.23
C ALA A 20 -4.65 7.98 3.98
N TYR A 21 -4.00 6.83 4.15
CA TYR A 21 -4.54 5.70 4.92
C TYR A 21 -4.84 6.08 6.37
N TRP A 22 -3.89 6.71 7.06
CA TRP A 22 -4.08 7.15 8.45
C TRP A 22 -5.12 8.25 8.58
N LEU A 23 -5.17 9.20 7.63
CA LEU A 23 -6.20 10.23 7.58
C LEU A 23 -7.60 9.61 7.45
N PHE A 24 -7.75 8.62 6.56
CA PHE A 24 -9.03 7.95 6.36
C PHE A 24 -9.48 7.17 7.60
N ASN A 25 -8.55 6.46 8.26
CA ASN A 25 -8.83 5.81 9.53
C ASN A 25 -9.26 6.81 10.62
N PHE A 26 -8.61 7.97 10.70
CA PHE A 26 -8.99 9.02 11.64
C PHE A 26 -10.40 9.55 11.35
N ILE A 27 -10.75 9.79 10.09
CA ILE A 27 -12.09 10.24 9.69
C ILE A 27 -13.15 9.22 10.11
N ILE A 28 -12.92 7.93 9.87
CA ILE A 28 -13.84 6.85 10.25
C ILE A 28 -14.02 6.81 11.78
N LEU A 29 -12.91 6.83 12.54
CA LEU A 29 -12.96 6.81 13.99
C LEU A 29 -13.70 8.03 14.56
N TYR A 30 -13.44 9.21 13.99
CA TYR A 30 -14.14 10.44 14.38
C TYR A 30 -15.64 10.34 14.13
N HIS A 31 -16.06 9.83 12.96
CA HIS A 31 -17.48 9.67 12.64
C HIS A 31 -18.15 8.65 13.54
N LEU A 32 -17.53 7.49 13.78
CA LEU A 32 -18.09 6.44 14.65
C LEU A 32 -18.23 6.92 16.11
N THR A 33 -17.26 7.68 16.61
CA THR A 33 -17.30 8.19 17.99
C THR A 33 -18.24 9.38 18.17
N ARG A 34 -18.39 10.24 17.16
CA ARG A 34 -19.22 11.46 17.25
C ARG A 34 -20.69 11.22 16.92
N PHE A 35 -20.99 10.43 15.88
CA PHE A 35 -22.38 10.23 15.42
C PHE A 35 -23.06 9.01 16.08
N GLY A 36 -22.29 8.22 16.82
CA GLY A 36 -22.82 7.11 17.59
C GLY A 36 -23.58 7.55 18.84
N VAL A 37 -24.90 7.44 18.83
CA VAL A 37 -25.74 7.60 20.04
C VAL A 37 -25.74 6.27 20.81
N GLY A 38 -25.20 6.25 22.02
CA GLY A 38 -25.07 5.05 22.86
C GLY A 38 -23.63 4.53 23.02
N THR A 39 -23.46 3.36 23.65
CA THR A 39 -22.13 2.76 23.93
C THR A 39 -21.65 1.80 22.84
N GLU A 40 -22.57 1.27 22.03
CA GLU A 40 -22.28 0.30 20.97
C GLU A 40 -21.35 0.85 19.86
N PRO A 41 -21.62 2.02 19.24
CA PRO A 41 -20.75 2.56 18.19
C PRO A 41 -19.33 2.90 18.68
N LYS A 42 -19.17 3.20 19.97
CA LYS A 42 -17.85 3.42 20.60
C LYS A 42 -17.02 2.13 20.68
N LYS A 43 -17.66 0.97 20.91
CA LYS A 43 -16.98 -0.34 20.89
C LYS A 43 -16.50 -0.69 19.48
N PHE A 44 -17.32 -0.43 18.46
CA PHE A 44 -16.93 -0.62 17.06
C PHE A 44 -15.74 0.26 16.66
N ALA A 45 -15.67 1.50 17.13
CA ALA A 45 -14.52 2.37 16.88
C ALA A 45 -13.21 1.77 17.45
N VAL A 46 -13.26 1.19 18.65
CA VAL A 46 -12.07 0.54 19.26
C VAL A 46 -11.62 -0.67 18.46
N VAL A 47 -12.56 -1.54 18.05
CA VAL A 47 -12.27 -2.72 17.22
C VAL A 47 -11.72 -2.29 15.86
N PHE A 48 -12.28 -1.24 15.25
CA PHE A 48 -11.80 -0.70 13.98
C PHE A 48 -10.37 -0.14 14.09
N LEU A 49 -10.05 0.60 15.17
CA LEU A 49 -8.70 1.10 15.41
C LEU A 49 -7.70 -0.05 15.58
N LEU A 50 -8.03 -1.06 16.37
CA LEU A 50 -7.19 -2.24 16.55
C LEU A 50 -6.97 -2.98 15.23
N GLY A 51 -8.03 -3.16 14.44
CA GLY A 51 -7.97 -3.78 13.12
C GLY A 51 -7.10 -3.00 12.13
N SER A 52 -7.21 -1.67 12.10
CA SER A 52 -6.42 -0.82 11.19
C SER A 52 -4.95 -0.82 11.56
N VAL A 53 -4.61 -0.77 12.85
CA VAL A 53 -3.24 -0.90 13.34
C VAL A 53 -2.66 -2.26 12.94
N CYS A 54 -3.41 -3.35 13.17
CA CYS A 54 -2.97 -4.70 12.81
C CYS A 54 -2.72 -4.83 11.29
N LEU A 55 -3.66 -4.37 10.46
CA LEU A 55 -3.52 -4.36 9.00
C LEU A 55 -2.33 -3.52 8.53
N PHE A 56 -2.06 -2.39 9.18
CA PHE A 56 -0.90 -1.57 8.89
C PHE A 56 0.42 -2.32 9.15
N PHE A 57 0.52 -3.02 10.29
CA PHE A 57 1.70 -3.84 10.60
C PHE A 57 1.86 -5.02 9.63
N VAL A 58 0.77 -5.72 9.31
CA VAL A 58 0.80 -6.80 8.31
C VAL A 58 1.32 -6.26 6.98
N SER A 59 0.76 -5.14 6.50
CA SER A 59 1.21 -4.49 5.27
C SER A 59 2.70 -4.12 5.32
N ALA A 60 3.18 -3.57 6.43
CA ALA A 60 4.58 -3.22 6.62
C ALA A 60 5.52 -4.44 6.56
N VAL A 61 5.14 -5.56 7.19
CA VAL A 61 5.90 -6.82 7.16
C VAL A 61 5.96 -7.39 5.75
N PHE A 62 4.83 -7.39 5.04
CA PHE A 62 4.79 -7.82 3.65
C PHE A 62 5.67 -6.94 2.77
N PHE A 63 5.62 -5.61 2.97
CA PHE A 63 6.43 -4.67 2.21
C PHE A 63 7.94 -4.92 2.34
N VAL A 64 8.42 -5.23 3.54
CA VAL A 64 9.83 -5.62 3.78
C VAL A 64 10.19 -6.92 3.07
N SER A 65 9.22 -7.82 2.90
CA SER A 65 9.41 -9.13 2.28
C SER A 65 9.34 -9.10 0.74
N ILE A 66 9.03 -7.95 0.12
CA ILE A 66 8.93 -7.84 -1.34
C ILE A 66 10.34 -7.83 -1.95
N ASP A 67 10.63 -8.85 -2.74
CA ASP A 67 11.83 -8.90 -3.58
C ASP A 67 11.55 -8.27 -4.97
N LEU A 68 12.06 -7.06 -5.17
CA LEU A 68 11.94 -6.31 -6.42
C LEU A 68 12.83 -6.89 -7.54
N THR A 69 13.81 -7.74 -7.22
CA THR A 69 14.71 -8.33 -8.22
C THR A 69 14.01 -9.40 -9.05
N THR A 70 13.15 -10.20 -8.40
CA THR A 70 12.31 -11.19 -9.07
C THR A 70 11.36 -10.52 -10.07
N LEU A 71 10.77 -9.36 -9.72
CA LEU A 71 9.92 -8.59 -10.62
C LEU A 71 10.68 -8.05 -11.84
N LYS A 72 11.89 -7.51 -11.63
CA LYS A 72 12.75 -7.02 -12.72
C LYS A 72 13.09 -8.13 -13.72
N ASN A 73 13.46 -9.31 -13.22
CA ASN A 73 13.82 -10.45 -14.07
C ASN A 73 12.64 -10.96 -14.91
N GLN A 74 11.43 -10.98 -14.36
CA GLN A 74 10.22 -11.34 -15.10
C GLN A 74 9.92 -10.31 -16.21
N PHE A 75 10.08 -9.02 -15.92
CA PHE A 75 9.86 -7.96 -16.89
C PHE A 75 10.85 -8.03 -18.07
N GLU A 76 12.14 -8.26 -17.79
CA GLU A 76 13.16 -8.46 -18.83
C GLU A 76 12.86 -9.69 -19.70
N LYS A 77 12.43 -10.80 -19.07
CA LYS A 77 12.04 -12.01 -19.80
C LYS A 77 10.86 -11.74 -20.74
N ILE A 78 9.82 -11.03 -20.28
CA ILE A 78 8.66 -10.67 -21.10
C ILE A 78 9.09 -9.75 -22.26
N SER A 79 9.88 -8.72 -21.99
CA SER A 79 10.38 -7.80 -23.02
C SER A 79 11.17 -8.52 -24.10
N SER A 80 12.07 -9.44 -23.72
CA SER A 80 12.84 -10.25 -24.66
C SER A 80 11.97 -11.19 -25.50
N SER A 81 10.93 -11.77 -24.90
CA SER A 81 10.00 -12.65 -25.62
C SER A 81 9.17 -11.88 -26.66
N LEU A 82 8.72 -10.67 -26.32
CA LEU A 82 8.00 -9.80 -27.25
C LEU A 82 8.90 -9.36 -28.40
N PHE A 83 10.14 -8.95 -28.11
CA PHE A 83 11.11 -8.58 -29.15
C PHE A 83 11.42 -9.75 -30.10
N ASN A 84 11.49 -10.98 -29.60
CA ASN A 84 11.76 -12.14 -30.44
C ASN A 84 10.59 -12.45 -31.40
N ILE A 85 9.35 -12.28 -30.94
CA ILE A 85 8.15 -12.48 -31.78
C ILE A 85 8.14 -11.49 -32.95
N THR A 86 8.48 -10.22 -32.73
CA THR A 86 8.50 -9.20 -33.78
C THR A 86 9.59 -9.38 -34.82
N ASN A 87 10.68 -10.09 -34.51
CA ASN A 87 11.79 -10.36 -35.44
C ASN A 87 11.66 -11.70 -36.18
N THR A 88 10.68 -12.53 -35.82
CA THR A 88 10.36 -13.80 -36.50
C THR A 88 9.20 -13.70 -37.49
N GLN A 89 8.56 -12.54 -37.62
CA GLN A 89 7.64 -12.20 -38.71
C GLN A 89 8.34 -11.33 -39.75
#